data_AF-A0AA38VPS4-F1
#
_entry.id   AF-A0AA38VPS4-F1
#
_cell.length_a   1.000
_cell.length_b   1.000
_cell.length_c   1.000
_cell.angle_alpha   90.00
_cell.angle_beta   90.00
_cell.angle_gamma   90.00
#
_symmetry.space_group_name_H-M   'P 1'
#
loop_
_entity.id
_entity.type
_entity.pdbx_description
1 polymer ?
#
loop_
_entity_poly.entity_id
_entity_poly.type
_entity_poly.pdbx_seq_one_letter_code
_entity_poly.pdbx_strand_id
1 'polypeptide(L)'
;MGIRNKKTLTKTRRHTRDIDQIKADLLSPKHLAQHKNSHAAEDLPGLGKHYCVECAKWFDAEVNLIGHRKGKPHRRRVKALSVEAYSQKEAEAARGIGSLETTPASQQTKEVEMSS
;
A
#
# COMPACT_ATOMS: atom_id res chain seq x y z
N MET A 1 9.52 -34.23 1.43
CA MET A 1 9.12 -32.80 1.38
C MET A 1 8.24 -32.56 0.17
N GLY A 2 6.92 -32.75 0.30
CA GLY A 2 5.99 -32.48 -0.78
C GLY A 2 5.78 -30.97 -0.92
N ILE A 3 6.06 -30.43 -2.11
CA ILE A 3 5.73 -29.05 -2.47
C ILE A 3 4.21 -28.97 -2.54
N ARG A 4 3.54 -28.79 -1.39
CA ARG A 4 2.15 -28.38 -1.35
C ARG A 4 2.10 -27.05 -2.07
N ASN A 5 1.54 -27.04 -3.28
CA ASN A 5 1.44 -25.88 -4.17
C ASN A 5 1.06 -24.67 -3.32
N LYS A 6 2.01 -23.76 -3.07
CA LYS A 6 1.82 -22.59 -2.21
C LYS A 6 0.83 -21.68 -2.95
N LYS A 7 -0.45 -21.95 -2.71
CA LYS A 7 -1.67 -21.17 -2.95
C LYS A 7 -1.52 -20.09 -4.02
N THR A 8 -2.08 -20.36 -5.20
CA THR A 8 -2.62 -19.51 -6.30
C THR A 8 -2.54 -17.97 -6.29
N LEU A 9 -2.34 -17.30 -5.16
CA LEU A 9 -2.28 -15.85 -4.96
C LEU A 9 -0.96 -15.21 -5.40
N THR A 10 0.14 -15.97 -5.47
CA THR A 10 1.44 -15.46 -5.96
C THR A 10 1.56 -15.47 -7.48
N LYS A 11 0.53 -15.94 -8.20
CA LYS A 11 0.53 -15.95 -9.66
C LYS A 11 0.30 -14.54 -10.18
N THR A 12 1.09 -14.14 -11.18
CA THR A 12 1.01 -12.82 -11.83
C THR A 12 -0.40 -12.44 -12.27
N ARG A 13 -1.17 -13.40 -12.82
CA ARG A 13 -2.57 -13.20 -13.25
C ARG A 13 -3.55 -12.81 -12.14
N ARG A 14 -3.18 -12.97 -10.87
CA ARG A 14 -4.02 -12.69 -9.68
C ARG A 14 -3.31 -11.74 -8.72
N HIS A 15 -2.25 -11.07 -9.18
CA HIS A 15 -1.49 -10.14 -8.38
C HIS A 15 -2.35 -8.95 -7.99
N THR A 16 -2.27 -8.55 -6.73
CA THR A 16 -2.96 -7.39 -6.19
C THR A 16 -2.00 -6.23 -6.09
N ARG A 17 -2.54 -5.01 -6.04
CA ARG A 17 -1.74 -3.79 -5.88
C ARG A 17 -0.80 -3.84 -4.68
N ASP A 18 0.45 -3.47 -4.93
CA ASP A 18 1.53 -3.53 -3.94
C ASP A 18 1.43 -2.39 -2.91
N ILE A 19 2.12 -2.54 -1.77
CA ILE A 19 2.02 -1.62 -0.63
C ILE A 19 2.65 -0.27 -0.95
N ASP A 20 3.73 -0.25 -1.71
CA ASP A 20 4.41 0.94 -2.21
C ASP A 20 3.55 1.74 -3.19
N GLN A 21 2.86 1.06 -4.12
CA GLN A 21 1.90 1.69 -5.05
C GLN A 21 0.75 2.36 -4.30
N ILE A 22 0.21 1.69 -3.28
CA ILE A 22 -0.88 2.25 -2.45
C ILE A 22 -0.39 3.46 -1.65
N LYS A 23 0.86 3.48 -1.18
CA LYS A 23 1.42 4.69 -0.55
C LYS A 23 1.54 5.83 -1.54
N ALA A 24 1.98 5.58 -2.77
CA ALA A 24 2.01 6.61 -3.81
C ALA A 24 0.60 7.17 -4.09
N ASP A 25 -0.43 6.33 -4.08
CA ASP A 25 -1.82 6.76 -4.22
C ASP A 25 -2.32 7.61 -3.05
N LEU A 26 -1.88 7.30 -1.83
CA LEU A 26 -2.21 8.09 -0.63
C LEU A 26 -1.50 9.44 -0.61
N LEU A 27 -0.27 9.50 -1.14
CA LEU A 27 0.51 10.74 -1.22
C LEU A 27 0.01 11.66 -2.35
N SER A 28 -0.42 11.09 -3.48
CA SER A 28 -0.81 11.85 -4.66
C SER A 28 -2.23 11.53 -5.13
N PRO A 29 -3.15 12.52 -5.08
CA PRO A 29 -4.51 12.32 -5.58
C PRO A 29 -4.56 12.06 -7.09
N LYS A 30 -3.52 12.49 -7.84
CA LYS A 30 -3.42 12.23 -9.29
C LYS A 30 -3.23 10.74 -9.57
N HIS A 31 -2.38 10.06 -8.81
CA HIS A 31 -2.15 8.61 -8.96
C HIS A 31 -3.41 7.81 -8.63
N LEU A 32 -4.11 8.21 -7.57
CA LEU A 32 -5.39 7.62 -7.19
C LEU A 32 -6.43 7.79 -8.31
N ALA A 33 -6.56 8.99 -8.88
CA ALA A 33 -7.49 9.25 -9.97
C ALA A 33 -7.16 8.42 -11.22
N GLN A 34 -5.88 8.36 -11.62
CA GLN A 34 -5.43 7.52 -12.73
C GLN A 34 -5.78 6.05 -12.52
N HIS A 35 -5.57 5.53 -11.31
CA HIS A 35 -5.91 4.14 -10.99
C HIS A 35 -7.42 3.89 -11.02
N LYS A 36 -8.24 4.81 -10.52
CA LYS A 36 -9.71 4.66 -10.61
C LYS A 36 -10.17 4.69 -12.07
N ASN A 37 -9.58 5.57 -12.88
CA ASN A 37 -9.92 5.73 -14.29
C ASN A 37 -9.45 4.56 -15.17
N SER A 38 -8.43 3.80 -14.75
CA SER A 38 -8.00 2.61 -15.50
C SER A 38 -9.01 1.46 -15.48
N HIS A 39 -10.03 1.53 -14.61
CA HIS A 39 -11.10 0.56 -14.55
C HIS A 39 -12.41 1.17 -15.06
N ALA A 40 -13.05 0.52 -16.03
CA ALA A 40 -14.37 0.92 -16.52
C ALA A 40 -15.43 0.70 -15.44
N ALA A 41 -16.25 1.72 -15.16
CA ALA A 41 -17.26 1.71 -14.10
C ALA A 41 -18.19 0.48 -14.15
N GLU A 42 -18.49 0.00 -15.36
CA GLU A 42 -19.42 -1.10 -15.64
C GLU A 42 -18.90 -2.47 -15.19
N ASP A 43 -17.57 -2.67 -15.24
CA ASP A 43 -16.93 -3.94 -14.87
C ASP A 43 -16.70 -4.08 -13.35
N LEU A 44 -16.90 -2.99 -12.59
CA LEU A 44 -16.62 -2.94 -11.17
C LEU A 44 -17.86 -3.26 -10.34
N PRO A 45 -17.69 -3.95 -9.19
CA PRO A 45 -18.79 -4.12 -8.25
C PRO A 45 -19.27 -2.75 -7.74
N GLY A 46 -20.58 -2.58 -7.63
CA GLY A 46 -21.19 -1.32 -7.15
C GLY A 46 -20.93 -0.12 -8.06
N LEU A 47 -20.69 -0.33 -9.37
CA LEU A 47 -20.35 0.71 -10.34
C LEU A 47 -19.12 1.55 -9.96
N GLY A 48 -18.19 0.95 -9.21
CA GLY A 48 -17.01 1.67 -8.72
C GLY A 48 -17.33 2.80 -7.72
N LYS A 49 -18.45 2.72 -6.99
CA LYS A 49 -18.80 3.73 -5.99
C LYS A 49 -18.10 3.49 -4.65
N HIS A 50 -17.97 2.24 -4.22
CA HIS A 50 -17.46 1.90 -2.89
C HIS A 50 -16.03 1.35 -2.98
N TYR A 51 -15.03 2.20 -2.74
CA TYR A 51 -13.62 1.85 -2.81
C TYR A 51 -12.90 1.97 -1.47
N CYS A 52 -12.09 0.96 -1.14
CA CYS A 52 -11.09 1.07 -0.08
C CYS A 52 -9.70 1.26 -0.71
N VAL A 53 -9.11 2.44 -0.52
CA VAL A 53 -7.78 2.81 -1.07
C VAL A 53 -6.69 1.92 -0.48
N GLU A 54 -6.68 1.75 0.84
CA GLU A 54 -5.62 1.02 1.56
C GLU A 54 -5.54 -0.46 1.20
N CYS A 55 -6.69 -1.08 0.92
CA CYS A 55 -6.78 -2.48 0.52
C CYS A 55 -6.87 -2.66 -0.99
N ALA A 56 -6.92 -1.57 -1.77
CA ALA A 56 -7.16 -1.56 -3.21
C ALA A 56 -8.31 -2.48 -3.64
N LYS A 57 -9.44 -2.42 -2.93
CA LYS A 57 -10.59 -3.32 -3.13
C LYS A 57 -11.88 -2.53 -3.33
N TRP A 58 -12.65 -2.98 -4.32
CA TRP A 58 -13.99 -2.49 -4.62
C TRP A 58 -15.06 -3.33 -3.91
N PHE A 59 -16.11 -2.64 -3.47
CA PHE A 59 -17.26 -3.22 -2.80
C PHE A 59 -18.53 -2.86 -3.56
N ASP A 60 -19.53 -3.71 -3.43
CA ASP A 60 -20.87 -3.60 -3.99
C ASP A 60 -21.74 -2.57 -3.26
N ALA A 61 -21.63 -2.49 -1.93
CA ALA A 61 -22.46 -1.61 -1.08
C ALA A 61 -21.65 -0.88 0.01
N GLU A 62 -22.19 0.24 0.50
CA GLU A 62 -21.58 1.05 1.54
C GLU A 62 -21.44 0.29 2.88
N VAL A 63 -22.46 -0.49 3.24
CA VAL A 63 -22.45 -1.31 4.47
C VAL A 63 -21.26 -2.29 4.49
N ASN A 64 -20.88 -2.83 3.33
CA ASN A 64 -19.77 -3.75 3.18
C ASN A 64 -18.42 -3.03 3.30
N LEU A 65 -18.32 -1.79 2.80
CA LEU A 65 -17.16 -0.95 2.99
C LEU A 65 -16.95 -0.59 4.47
N ILE A 66 -18.03 -0.23 5.18
CA ILE A 66 -17.98 0.09 6.62
C ILE A 66 -17.60 -1.16 7.43
N GLY A 67 -18.21 -2.31 7.13
CA GLY A 67 -17.86 -3.58 7.76
C GLY A 67 -16.40 -3.97 7.52
N HIS A 68 -15.91 -3.79 6.29
CA HIS A 68 -14.51 -4.04 5.92
C HIS A 68 -13.54 -3.18 6.73
N ARG A 69 -13.78 -1.88 6.86
CA ARG A 69 -12.93 -0.95 7.63
C ARG A 69 -12.80 -1.36 9.09
N LYS A 70 -13.86 -1.90 9.69
CA LYS A 70 -13.82 -2.37 11.09
C LYS A 70 -13.05 -3.70 11.24
N GLY A 71 -12.92 -4.48 10.16
CA GLY A 71 -12.34 -5.81 10.15
C GLY A 71 -10.83 -5.89 10.39
N LYS A 72 -10.39 -7.05 10.90
CA LYS A 72 -8.96 -7.37 11.09
C LYS A 72 -8.08 -7.23 9.83
N PRO A 73 -8.51 -7.65 8.60
CA PRO A 73 -7.62 -7.57 7.43
C PRO A 73 -7.27 -6.12 7.08
N HIS A 74 -8.24 -5.21 7.17
CA HIS A 74 -8.02 -3.79 6.93
C HIS A 74 -7.05 -3.19 7.95
N ARG A 75 -7.29 -3.43 9.25
CA ARG A 75 -6.39 -2.98 10.32
C ARG A 75 -4.95 -3.47 10.16
N ARG A 76 -4.76 -4.70 9.65
CA ARG A 76 -3.42 -5.24 9.34
C ARG A 76 -2.77 -4.47 8.18
N ARG A 77 -3.55 -4.11 7.15
CA ARG A 77 -3.07 -3.33 6.01
C ARG A 77 -2.69 -1.91 6.40
N VAL A 78 -3.51 -1.22 7.21
CA VAL A 78 -3.18 0.10 7.78
C VAL A 78 -1.84 0.06 8.51
N LYS A 79 -1.62 -0.94 9.36
CA LYS A 79 -0.35 -1.11 10.10
C LYS A 79 0.84 -1.39 9.18
N ALA A 80 0.63 -2.06 8.05
CA ALA A 80 1.69 -2.25 7.07
C ALA A 80 2.00 -0.97 6.27
N LEU A 81 0.98 -0.12 6.07
CA LEU A 81 1.13 1.18 5.42
C LEU A 81 1.80 2.22 6.31
N SER A 82 1.73 2.09 7.64
CA SER A 82 2.39 3.03 8.56
C SER A 82 3.91 2.87 8.62
N VAL A 83 4.44 1.68 8.34
CA VAL A 83 5.89 1.46 8.18
C VAL A 83 6.32 2.02 6.83
N GLU A 84 7.53 2.52 6.64
CA GLU A 84 8.03 2.94 5.32
C GLU A 84 8.05 1.76 4.33
N ALA A 85 7.81 2.01 3.04
CA ALA A 85 7.77 0.93 2.05
C ALA A 85 9.20 0.60 1.64
N TYR A 86 9.53 -0.69 1.69
CA TYR A 86 10.79 -1.18 1.17
C TYR A 86 10.93 -0.80 -0.31
N SER A 87 12.06 -0.22 -0.67
CA SER A 87 12.33 0.25 -2.03
C SER A 87 13.56 -0.42 -2.62
N GLN A 88 13.62 -0.46 -3.95
CA GLN A 88 14.77 -0.99 -4.68
C GLN A 88 16.08 -0.28 -4.29
N LYS A 89 16.01 1.03 -4.02
CA LYS A 89 17.17 1.84 -3.59
C LYS A 89 17.74 1.35 -2.26
N GLU A 90 16.87 0.97 -1.33
CA GLU A 90 17.27 0.40 -0.04
C GLU A 90 17.96 -0.96 -0.22
N ALA A 91 17.47 -1.79 -1.16
CA ALA A 91 18.09 -3.07 -1.52
C ALA A 91 19.49 -2.92 -2.15
N GLU A 92 19.66 -1.89 -2.97
CA GLU A 92 20.93 -1.57 -3.63
C GLU A 92 21.93 -1.00 -2.63
N ALA A 93 21.50 -0.08 -1.76
CA ALA A 93 22.30 0.45 -0.66
C ALA A 93 22.79 -0.67 0.28
N ALA A 94 21.92 -1.63 0.62
CA ALA A 94 22.30 -2.79 1.44
C ALA A 94 23.34 -3.71 0.77
N ARG A 95 23.40 -3.74 -0.57
CA ARG A 95 24.41 -4.47 -1.35
C ARG A 95 25.67 -3.64 -1.65
N GLY A 96 25.72 -2.38 -1.23
CA GLY A 96 26.83 -1.47 -1.52
C GLY A 96 26.87 -0.97 -2.98
N ILE A 97 25.75 -1.04 -3.69
CA ILE A 97 25.61 -0.53 -5.07
C ILE A 97 24.77 0.76 -4.99
N GLY A 98 25.28 1.89 -5.49
CA GLY A 98 24.47 3.11 -5.70
C GLY A 98 24.46 4.16 -4.57
N SER A 99 25.51 4.29 -3.76
CA SER A 99 25.61 5.40 -2.78
C SER A 99 26.15 6.70 -3.41
N LEU A 100 25.25 7.60 -3.84
CA LEU A 100 25.56 9.03 -3.95
C LEU A 100 24.58 9.93 -3.18
N GLU A 101 23.37 9.45 -2.85
CA GLU A 101 22.43 10.22 -2.03
C GLU A 101 22.43 9.65 -0.61
N THR A 102 22.93 10.46 0.32
CA THR A 102 23.07 10.19 1.75
C THR A 102 21.71 9.84 2.37
N THR A 103 21.62 8.70 3.06
CA THR A 103 20.55 8.47 4.03
C THR A 103 20.95 9.13 5.35
N PRO A 104 20.16 10.07 5.92
CA PRO A 104 20.33 10.40 7.32
C PRO A 104 19.80 9.22 8.15
N ALA A 105 20.72 8.36 8.59
CA ALA A 105 20.45 7.43 9.67
C ALA A 105 20.02 8.23 10.91
N SER A 106 18.90 7.84 11.53
CA SER A 106 18.45 8.31 12.85
C SER A 106 18.08 9.80 12.97
N GLN A 107 16.80 10.13 12.75
CA GLN A 107 16.15 11.24 13.45
C GLN A 107 15.23 10.70 14.55
N GLN A 108 15.83 10.12 15.59
CA GLN A 108 15.26 10.13 16.92
C GLN A 108 15.94 11.25 17.71
N THR A 109 15.11 12.07 18.35
CA THR A 109 15.37 13.06 19.42
C THR A 109 16.24 14.29 19.08
N LYS A 110 15.59 15.47 19.03
CA LYS A 110 16.01 16.77 19.61
C LYS A 110 15.21 17.93 18.97
N GLU A 111 13.98 18.19 19.43
CA GLU A 111 13.35 19.53 19.39
C GLU A 111 12.32 19.66 20.54
N VAL A 112 12.76 19.43 21.78
CA VAL A 112 12.08 19.96 22.99
C VAL A 112 13.16 20.38 24.00
N GLU A 113 13.98 21.35 23.60
CA GLU A 113 14.73 22.22 24.50
C GLU A 113 14.98 23.51 23.71
N MET A 114 14.04 24.45 23.76
CA MET A 114 14.21 25.91 23.55
C MET A 114 12.85 26.60 23.72
N SER A 115 12.34 26.59 24.94
CA SER A 115 11.35 27.55 25.41
C SER A 115 11.67 27.85 26.88
N SER A 116 12.69 28.69 27.05
CA SER A 116 12.72 29.63 28.18
C SER A 116 11.71 30.75 27.93
#